data_AF-A0A1H6AI13-F1
#
_entry.id   AF-A0A1H6AI13-F1
#
_cell.length_a   1.000
_cell.length_b   1.000
_cell.length_c   1.000
_cell.angle_alpha   90.00
_cell.angle_beta   90.00
_cell.angle_gamma   90.00
#
_symmetry.space_group_name_H-M   'P 1'
#
loop_
_entity.id
_entity.type
_entity.pdbx_description
1 polymer ?
#
loop_
_entity_poly.entity_id
_entity_poly.type
_entity_poly.pdbx_seq_one_letter_code
_entity_poly.pdbx_strand_id
1 'polypeptide(L)'
;MVGILSETQFENHLRNDILPFAIPEDNNHKLFNFKKAVDILIARNGVNPKLFFIEVKYHKPNHGRLGFGHGKGGGFQPEVLITATDYFEENMRWVLGEESSEKYWFVDSNMIRQYLNGDVVGEKYNGIKIKLFKEVQSLTKEELIIKINNWLLL
;
A
#
# COMPACT_ATOMS: atom_id res chain seq x y z
N MET A 1 -15.93 4.75 1.73
CA MET A 1 -15.40 5.78 0.82
C MET A 1 -16.46 6.03 -0.23
N VAL A 2 -17.26 7.08 -0.07
CA VAL A 2 -18.43 7.30 -0.95
C VAL A 2 -17.97 7.44 -2.41
N GLY A 3 -18.43 6.53 -3.27
CA GLY A 3 -18.17 6.58 -4.72
C GLY A 3 -16.93 5.83 -5.21
N ILE A 4 -16.12 5.26 -4.31
CA ILE A 4 -15.02 4.35 -4.71
C ILE A 4 -15.53 2.93 -4.67
N LEU A 5 -15.45 2.23 -5.80
CA LEU A 5 -16.01 0.89 -5.99
C LEU A 5 -14.97 -0.11 -6.51
N SER A 6 -13.68 0.24 -6.56
CA SER A 6 -12.62 -0.61 -7.10
C SER A 6 -11.23 -0.19 -6.60
N GLU A 7 -10.29 -1.14 -6.65
CA GLU A 7 -8.87 -0.89 -6.33
C GLU A 7 -8.28 0.19 -7.23
N THR A 8 -8.61 0.19 -8.52
CA THR A 8 -8.18 1.24 -9.47
C THR A 8 -8.74 2.62 -9.10
N GLN A 9 -10.02 2.72 -8.70
CA GLN A 9 -10.57 4.00 -8.25
C GLN A 9 -9.93 4.45 -6.93
N PHE A 10 -9.63 3.52 -6.04
CA PHE A 10 -8.95 3.82 -4.78
C PHE A 10 -7.51 4.31 -5.01
N GLU A 11 -6.74 3.65 -5.89
CA GLU A 11 -5.41 4.12 -6.31
C GLU A 11 -5.47 5.54 -6.89
N ASN A 12 -6.44 5.81 -7.78
CA ASN A 12 -6.62 7.13 -8.36
C ASN A 12 -6.97 8.19 -7.30
N HIS A 13 -7.80 7.84 -6.31
CA HIS A 13 -8.08 8.70 -5.18
C HIS A 13 -6.82 9.02 -4.36
N LEU A 14 -5.97 8.02 -4.08
CA LEU A 14 -4.68 8.27 -3.43
C LEU A 14 -3.81 9.23 -4.24
N ARG A 15 -3.73 9.03 -5.56
CA ARG A 15 -2.93 9.86 -6.47
C ARG A 15 -3.40 11.31 -6.59
N ASN A 16 -4.71 11.53 -6.57
CA ASN A 16 -5.29 12.86 -6.86
C ASN A 16 -5.65 13.64 -5.60
N ASP A 17 -6.03 12.95 -4.52
CA ASP A 17 -6.66 13.58 -3.36
C ASP A 17 -5.84 13.44 -2.07
N ILE A 18 -4.80 12.59 -2.05
CA ILE A 18 -3.95 12.34 -0.89
C ILE A 18 -2.50 12.74 -1.17
N LEU A 19 -1.87 12.10 -2.15
CA LEU A 19 -0.45 12.27 -2.45
C LEU A 19 -0.03 13.70 -2.79
N PRO A 20 -0.83 14.53 -3.49
CA PRO A 20 -0.47 15.92 -3.74
C PRO A 20 -0.30 16.74 -2.47
N PHE A 21 -0.95 16.34 -1.36
CA PHE A 21 -0.84 17.00 -0.07
C PHE A 21 0.19 16.34 0.87
N ALA A 22 0.61 15.12 0.56
CA ALA A 22 1.53 14.34 1.38
C ALA A 22 2.98 14.44 0.89
N ILE A 23 3.19 14.53 -0.42
CA ILE A 23 4.51 14.68 -1.02
C ILE A 23 4.96 16.13 -0.79
N PRO A 24 6.17 16.37 -0.24
CA PRO A 24 6.68 17.72 -0.05
C PRO A 24 6.66 18.52 -1.36
N GLU A 25 6.28 19.80 -1.28
CA GLU A 25 6.41 20.76 -2.38
C GLU A 25 7.88 21.16 -2.56
N ASP A 26 8.72 20.19 -2.93
CA ASP A 26 10.11 20.40 -3.28
C ASP A 26 10.43 19.81 -4.66
N ASN A 27 11.54 20.25 -5.25
CA ASN A 27 12.01 19.71 -6.53
C ASN A 27 12.71 18.34 -6.38
N ASN A 28 12.78 17.81 -5.16
CA ASN A 28 13.48 16.56 -4.86
C ASN A 28 12.55 15.36 -4.91
N HIS A 29 11.26 15.51 -4.63
CA HIS A 29 10.29 14.42 -4.67
C HIS A 29 9.53 14.38 -5.99
N LYS A 30 9.44 13.19 -6.59
CA LYS A 30 8.75 12.98 -7.85
C LYS A 30 7.83 11.77 -7.78
N LEU A 31 6.53 11.99 -7.95
CA LEU A 31 5.55 10.94 -8.16
C LEU A 31 5.60 10.45 -9.62
N PHE A 32 5.70 9.14 -9.82
CA PHE A 32 5.69 8.53 -11.16
C PHE A 32 4.30 8.01 -11.54
N ASN A 33 3.99 8.11 -12.83
CA ASN A 33 2.75 7.59 -13.42
C ASN A 33 2.90 6.16 -13.99
N PHE A 34 4.02 5.48 -13.69
CA PHE A 34 4.29 4.13 -14.16
C PHE A 34 3.56 3.08 -13.32
N LYS A 35 3.01 2.03 -13.95
CA LYS A 35 2.17 1.00 -13.31
C LYS A 35 2.62 -0.46 -13.50
N LYS A 36 3.87 -0.75 -13.89
CA LYS A 36 4.24 -2.16 -14.22
C LYS A 36 4.74 -3.01 -13.07
N ALA A 37 5.31 -2.41 -12.01
CA ALA A 37 5.97 -3.16 -10.95
C ALA A 37 5.30 -2.97 -9.58
N VAL A 38 4.86 -1.75 -9.30
CA VAL A 38 4.15 -1.34 -8.08
C VAL A 38 3.00 -0.42 -8.47
N ASP A 39 1.99 -0.30 -7.60
CA ASP A 39 0.86 0.59 -7.85
C ASP A 39 1.27 2.06 -7.87
N ILE A 40 2.13 2.48 -6.93
CA ILE A 40 2.61 3.88 -6.80
C ILE A 40 4.12 3.89 -6.50
N LEU A 41 4.85 4.74 -7.22
CA LEU A 41 6.30 4.94 -7.07
C LEU A 41 6.61 6.42 -6.88
N ILE A 42 7.38 6.74 -5.84
CA ILE A 42 7.86 8.09 -5.54
C ILE A 42 9.38 8.03 -5.46
N ALA A 43 10.08 8.95 -6.12
CA ALA A 43 11.53 9.10 -5.94
C ALA A 43 11.83 10.35 -5.11
N ARG A 44 12.78 10.24 -4.20
CA ARG A 44 13.50 11.38 -3.61
C ARG A 44 14.87 11.49 -4.28
N ASN A 45 15.16 12.64 -4.85
CA ASN A 45 16.42 13.00 -5.49
C ASN A 45 17.35 13.71 -4.51
N GLY A 46 18.59 13.97 -4.94
CA GLY A 46 19.57 14.75 -4.20
C GLY A 46 20.55 13.88 -3.42
N VAL A 47 20.99 14.38 -2.26
CA VAL A 47 21.94 13.67 -1.40
C VAL A 47 21.18 12.55 -0.69
N ASN A 48 21.55 11.29 -0.96
CA ASN A 48 20.84 10.06 -0.59
C ASN A 48 19.53 9.83 -1.38
N PRO A 49 19.64 9.56 -2.69
CA PRO A 49 18.49 9.25 -3.51
C PRO A 49 17.81 7.97 -3.02
N LYS A 50 16.47 7.98 -3.03
CA LYS A 50 15.66 6.87 -2.48
C LYS A 50 14.41 6.67 -3.31
N LEU A 51 14.03 5.41 -3.54
CA LEU A 51 12.74 5.07 -4.12
C LEU A 51 11.80 4.60 -3.03
N PHE A 52 10.57 5.10 -3.04
CA PHE A 52 9.49 4.74 -2.14
C PHE A 52 8.36 4.10 -2.94
N PHE A 53 7.82 3.01 -2.41
CA PHE A 53 6.83 2.17 -3.08
C PHE A 53 5.56 2.14 -2.23
N ILE A 54 4.41 2.34 -2.85
CA ILE A 54 3.12 2.12 -2.21
C ILE A 54 2.36 1.07 -3.01
N GLU A 55 2.00 -0.03 -2.34
CA GLU A 55 1.03 -0.99 -2.83
C GLU A 55 -0.36 -0.63 -2.33
N VAL A 56 -1.34 -0.74 -3.21
CA VAL A 56 -2.72 -0.36 -2.95
C VAL A 56 -3.56 -1.62 -2.90
N LYS A 57 -4.37 -1.74 -1.84
CA LYS A 57 -5.33 -2.83 -1.69
C LYS A 57 -6.70 -2.31 -1.34
N TYR A 58 -7.73 -2.74 -2.06
CA TYR A 58 -9.09 -2.31 -1.80
C TYR A 58 -10.05 -3.48 -1.59
N HIS A 59 -10.60 -3.57 -0.38
CA HIS A 59 -11.52 -4.64 -0.01
C HIS A 59 -12.97 -4.29 -0.36
N LYS A 60 -13.59 -5.18 -1.14
CA LYS A 60 -15.04 -5.19 -1.37
C LYS A 60 -15.69 -6.31 -0.54
N PRO A 61 -16.59 -6.01 0.40
CA PRO A 61 -17.26 -7.01 1.22
C PRO A 61 -17.87 -8.17 0.41
N ASN A 62 -18.45 -7.88 -0.77
CA ASN A 62 -19.07 -8.89 -1.63
C ASN A 62 -18.08 -9.86 -2.31
N HIS A 63 -16.78 -9.55 -2.30
CA HIS A 63 -15.74 -10.41 -2.88
C HIS A 63 -15.00 -11.26 -1.85
N GLY A 64 -15.28 -11.07 -0.54
CA GLY A 64 -14.87 -11.90 0.59
C GLY A 64 -13.35 -12.07 0.80
N ARG A 65 -12.51 -11.54 -0.07
CA ARG A 65 -11.06 -11.76 -0.12
C ARG A 65 -10.35 -10.47 -0.51
N LEU A 66 -9.18 -10.28 0.08
CA LEU A 66 -8.22 -9.25 -0.32
C LEU A 66 -6.96 -9.96 -0.85
N GLY A 67 -6.84 -10.09 -2.17
CA GLY A 67 -5.76 -10.84 -2.81
C GLY A 67 -4.54 -9.99 -3.14
N PHE A 68 -3.38 -10.64 -3.27
CA PHE A 68 -2.15 -10.01 -3.76
C PHE A 68 -1.36 -10.99 -4.66
N GLY A 69 -0.49 -10.45 -5.52
CA GLY A 69 0.20 -11.22 -6.56
C GLY A 69 -0.71 -11.63 -7.73
N HIS A 70 -0.18 -12.45 -8.64
CA HIS A 70 -0.96 -12.99 -9.76
C HIS A 70 -1.63 -14.32 -9.40
N GLY A 71 -2.61 -14.76 -10.20
CA GLY A 71 -3.46 -15.94 -9.94
C GLY A 71 -2.76 -17.31 -9.85
N LYS A 72 -1.42 -17.35 -9.94
CA LYS A 72 -0.57 -18.54 -9.70
C LYS A 72 0.26 -18.44 -8.41
N GLY A 73 -0.03 -17.46 -7.55
CA GLY A 73 0.65 -17.30 -6.25
C GLY A 73 2.02 -16.62 -6.30
N GLY A 74 2.44 -16.09 -7.46
CA GLY A 74 3.73 -15.40 -7.63
C GLY A 74 3.57 -13.90 -7.91
N GLY A 75 4.69 -13.25 -8.20
CA GLY A 75 4.79 -11.83 -8.55
C GLY A 75 5.59 -11.03 -7.53
N PHE A 76 5.75 -9.74 -7.83
CA PHE A 76 6.55 -8.82 -7.02
C PHE A 76 6.11 -8.78 -5.55
N GLN A 77 4.81 -8.62 -5.31
CA GLN A 77 4.23 -8.57 -3.96
C GLN A 77 4.56 -9.83 -3.11
N PRO A 78 4.29 -11.08 -3.59
CA PRO A 78 4.75 -12.29 -2.91
C PRO A 78 6.25 -12.34 -2.65
N GLU A 79 7.07 -11.99 -3.64
CA GLU A 79 8.53 -12.05 -3.53
C GLU A 79 9.07 -11.11 -2.45
N VAL A 80 8.55 -9.87 -2.38
CA VAL A 80 8.89 -8.92 -1.33
C VAL A 80 8.50 -9.45 0.05
N LEU A 81 7.28 -9.98 0.18
CA LEU A 81 6.80 -10.48 1.47
C LEU A 81 7.59 -11.70 1.96
N ILE A 82 7.98 -12.61 1.06
CA ILE A 82 8.79 -13.80 1.41
C ILE A 82 10.23 -13.41 1.75
N THR A 83 10.85 -12.60 0.90
CA THR A 83 12.29 -12.33 1.01
C THR A 83 12.60 -11.35 2.14
N ALA A 84 11.66 -10.46 2.46
CA ALA A 84 11.79 -9.48 3.54
C ALA A 84 13.12 -8.70 3.48
N THR A 85 13.50 -8.25 2.28
CA THR A 85 14.74 -7.49 2.13
C THR A 85 14.63 -6.12 2.78
N ASP A 86 15.67 -5.72 3.51
CA ASP A 86 15.71 -4.47 4.30
C ASP A 86 15.27 -3.25 3.46
N TYR A 87 15.70 -3.18 2.20
CA TYR A 87 15.32 -2.09 1.31
C TYR A 87 13.81 -1.93 1.14
N PHE A 88 13.06 -3.02 0.94
CA PHE A 88 11.60 -2.93 0.82
C PHE A 88 10.91 -2.81 2.17
N GLU A 89 11.48 -3.34 3.26
CA GLU A 89 10.92 -3.13 4.60
C GLU A 89 10.93 -1.63 4.99
N GLU A 90 11.99 -0.92 4.63
CA GLU A 90 12.11 0.52 4.87
C GLU A 90 11.31 1.36 3.86
N ASN A 91 11.30 0.95 2.59
CA ASN A 91 10.87 1.81 1.49
C ASN A 91 9.52 1.43 0.88
N MET A 92 8.87 0.37 1.34
CA MET A 92 7.56 -0.04 0.85
C MET A 92 6.51 0.09 1.94
N ARG A 93 5.36 0.64 1.56
CA ARG A 93 4.17 0.70 2.42
C ARG A 93 2.97 0.18 1.67
N TRP A 94 2.01 -0.33 2.42
CA TRP A 94 0.73 -0.76 1.92
C TRP A 94 -0.31 0.25 2.37
N VAL A 95 -1.10 0.75 1.43
CA VAL A 95 -2.28 1.56 1.70
C VAL A 95 -3.52 0.72 1.38
N LEU A 96 -4.26 0.36 2.42
CA LEU A 96 -5.49 -0.41 2.29
C LEU A 96 -6.70 0.48 2.52
N GLY A 97 -7.77 0.18 1.81
CA GLY A 97 -9.10 0.75 2.00
C GLY A 97 -10.18 -0.32 1.92
N GLU A 98 -11.37 0.00 2.41
CA GLU A 98 -12.54 -0.88 2.31
C GLU A 98 -13.78 -0.08 1.88
N GLU A 99 -14.66 -0.72 1.10
CA GLU A 99 -15.87 -0.09 0.55
C GLU A 99 -16.77 0.53 1.62
N SER A 100 -16.91 -0.16 2.76
CA SER A 100 -17.75 0.24 3.88
C SER A 100 -17.17 1.32 4.79
N SER A 101 -15.97 1.85 4.50
CA SER A 101 -15.28 2.78 5.41
C SER A 101 -14.61 3.95 4.68
N GLU A 102 -14.59 5.10 5.33
CA GLU A 102 -13.82 6.29 4.90
C GLU A 102 -12.37 6.27 5.43
N LYS A 103 -11.98 5.19 6.12
CA LYS A 103 -10.68 5.07 6.78
C LYS A 103 -9.64 4.42 5.88
N TYR A 104 -8.38 4.61 6.26
CA TYR A 104 -7.21 4.08 5.57
C TYR A 104 -6.38 3.24 6.53
N TRP A 105 -5.65 2.26 6.00
CA TRP A 105 -4.64 1.52 6.75
C TRP A 105 -3.32 1.70 6.05
N PHE A 106 -2.37 2.33 6.72
CA PHE A 106 -1.02 2.57 6.23
C PHE A 106 -0.05 1.73 7.03
N VAL A 107 0.44 0.65 6.43
CA VAL A 107 1.20 -0.39 7.14
C VAL A 107 2.46 -0.79 6.38
N ASP A 108 3.42 -1.39 7.07
CA ASP A 108 4.62 -1.97 6.48
C ASP A 108 4.40 -3.44 6.05
N SER A 109 5.40 -4.00 5.37
CA SER A 109 5.37 -5.40 4.92
C SER A 109 5.37 -6.39 6.08
N ASN A 110 5.97 -6.03 7.22
CA ASN A 110 5.95 -6.86 8.42
C ASN A 110 4.54 -7.02 9.00
N MET A 111 3.78 -5.94 9.05
CA MET A 111 2.37 -5.97 9.43
C MET A 111 1.58 -6.84 8.46
N ILE A 112 1.76 -6.68 7.14
CA ILE A 112 1.06 -7.52 6.15
C ILE A 112 1.33 -9.01 6.38
N ARG A 113 2.58 -9.40 6.67
CA ARG A 113 2.95 -10.79 6.96
C ARG A 113 2.15 -11.41 8.10
N GLN A 114 1.86 -10.64 9.16
CA GLN A 114 1.09 -11.11 10.31
C GLN A 114 -0.39 -11.41 9.96
N TYR A 115 -0.87 -10.86 8.85
CA TYR A 115 -2.25 -11.01 8.40
C TYR A 115 -2.36 -11.81 7.11
N LEU A 116 -1.40 -12.67 6.78
CA LEU A 116 -1.51 -13.54 5.60
C LEU A 116 -2.50 -14.69 5.83
N ASN A 117 -3.31 -15.01 4.83
CA ASN A 117 -4.16 -16.19 4.83
C ASN A 117 -3.31 -17.46 4.77
N GLY A 118 -3.52 -18.38 5.70
CA GLY A 118 -2.75 -19.63 5.76
C GLY A 118 -1.30 -19.47 6.24
N ASP A 119 -0.93 -18.27 6.72
CA ASP A 119 0.35 -17.94 7.37
C ASP A 119 1.63 -18.12 6.53
N VAL A 120 1.52 -18.63 5.29
CA VAL A 120 2.64 -18.85 4.36
C VAL A 120 2.26 -18.33 2.96
N VAL A 121 3.14 -17.53 2.36
CA VAL A 121 3.00 -17.04 0.97
C VAL A 121 3.41 -18.14 -0.01
N GLY A 122 2.66 -18.32 -1.10
CA GLY A 122 3.06 -19.17 -2.22
C GLY A 122 2.64 -20.65 -2.14
N GLU A 123 2.15 -21.13 -0.99
CA GLU A 123 1.62 -22.51 -0.87
C GLU A 123 0.11 -22.61 -1.21
N LYS A 124 -0.63 -21.50 -1.14
CA LYS A 124 -2.08 -21.39 -1.41
C LYS A 124 -2.43 -20.05 -2.08
N TYR A 125 -3.72 -19.72 -2.19
CA TYR A 125 -4.18 -18.40 -2.63
C TYR A 125 -3.62 -17.30 -1.70
N ASN A 126 -2.78 -16.43 -2.25
CA ASN A 126 -2.22 -15.29 -1.56
C ASN A 126 -3.31 -14.27 -1.23
N GLY A 127 -3.58 -14.09 0.06
CA GLY A 127 -4.52 -13.07 0.51
C GLY A 127 -4.24 -12.57 1.91
N ILE A 128 -4.83 -11.42 2.22
CA ILE A 128 -4.76 -10.74 3.50
C ILE A 128 -6.05 -11.04 4.28
N LYS A 129 -5.91 -11.40 5.56
CA LYS A 129 -6.99 -11.67 6.51
C LYS A 129 -7.77 -10.37 6.73
N ILE A 130 -9.07 -10.40 6.45
CA ILE A 130 -9.97 -9.24 6.59
C ILE A 130 -10.03 -8.70 8.03
N LYS A 131 -9.68 -9.52 9.04
CA LYS A 131 -9.57 -9.08 10.44
C LYS A 131 -8.56 -7.93 10.64
N LEU A 132 -7.63 -7.71 9.69
CA LEU A 132 -6.74 -6.55 9.66
C LEU A 132 -7.52 -5.24 9.83
N PHE A 133 -8.65 -5.09 9.14
CA PHE A 133 -9.48 -3.86 9.21
C PHE A 133 -10.11 -3.62 10.59
N LYS A 134 -10.14 -4.64 11.46
CA LYS A 134 -10.66 -4.55 12.83
C LYS A 134 -9.55 -4.42 13.87
N GLU A 135 -8.42 -5.08 13.64
CA GLU A 135 -7.33 -5.22 14.62
C GLU A 135 -6.23 -4.17 14.45
N VAL A 136 -6.01 -3.66 13.24
CA VAL A 136 -4.99 -2.64 12.96
C VAL A 136 -5.61 -1.24 13.01
N GLN A 137 -4.90 -0.32 13.65
CA GLN A 137 -5.31 1.08 13.76
C GLN A 137 -5.52 1.68 12.37
N SER A 138 -6.71 2.24 12.16
CA SER A 138 -7.06 2.96 10.94
C SER A 138 -6.77 4.45 11.08
N LEU A 139 -6.67 5.14 9.95
CA LEU A 139 -6.33 6.55 9.84
C LEU A 139 -7.46 7.33 9.16
N THR A 140 -7.64 8.60 9.53
CA THR A 140 -8.33 9.58 8.68
C THR A 140 -7.46 9.94 7.48
N LYS A 141 -8.04 10.71 6.55
CA LYS A 141 -7.32 11.27 5.40
C LYS A 141 -6.15 12.15 5.87
N GLU A 142 -6.37 13.03 6.84
CA GLU A 142 -5.37 13.96 7.35
C GLU A 142 -4.22 13.21 8.05
N GLU A 143 -4.55 12.20 8.84
CA GLU A 143 -3.56 11.34 9.49
C GLU A 143 -2.73 10.55 8.47
N LEU A 144 -3.36 10.06 7.39
CA LEU A 144 -2.65 9.39 6.30
C LEU A 144 -1.67 10.33 5.61
N ILE A 145 -2.10 11.56 5.30
CA ILE A 145 -1.23 12.58 4.68
C ILE A 145 0.00 12.83 5.54
N ILE A 146 -0.19 13.06 6.84
CA ILE A 146 0.91 13.29 7.80
C ILE A 146 1.84 12.08 7.87
N LYS A 147 1.29 10.87 7.92
CA LYS A 147 2.08 9.62 7.99
C LYS A 147 2.92 9.39 6.73
N ILE A 148 2.35 9.60 5.55
CA ILE A 148 3.09 9.49 4.28
C ILE A 148 4.18 10.57 4.22
N ASN A 149 3.87 11.82 4.55
CA ASN A 149 4.83 12.91 4.53
C ASN A 149 6.03 12.61 5.44
N ASN A 150 5.78 12.24 6.69
CA ASN A 150 6.84 11.90 7.64
C ASN A 150 7.71 10.74 7.13
N TRP A 151 7.10 9.71 6.54
CA TRP A 151 7.84 8.57 5.99
C TRP A 151 8.73 8.94 4.80
N LEU A 152 8.30 9.84 3.92
CA LEU A 152 9.11 10.33 2.78
C LEU A 152 10.33 11.16 3.24
N LEU A 153 10.25 11.75 4.43
CA LEU A 153 11.29 12.59 5.02
C LEU A 153 12.32 11.81 5.86
N LEU A 154 12.10 10.51 6.11
CA LEU A 154 13.09 9.61 6.72
C LEU A 154 14.25 9.32 5.76
#